data_AF-A0A099Y7L5-F1
#
_entry.id   AF-A0A099Y7L5-F1
#
_cell.length_a   1.000
_cell.length_b   1.000
_cell.length_c   1.000
_cell.angle_alpha   90.00
_cell.angle_beta   90.00
_cell.angle_gamma   90.00
#
_symmetry.space_group_name_H-M   'P 1'
#
loop_
_entity.id
_entity.type
_entity.pdbx_description
1 polymer ?
#
loop_
_entity_poly.entity_id
_entity_poly.type
_entity_poly.pdbx_seq_one_letter_code
_entity_poly.pdbx_strand_id
1 'polypeptide(L)'
;MDRNSFLSIGLVAVPFLGNLIGKQSMKIPNVIAIYLVFLLNTGLSYFFASYRVILNADQKYYVIAKVTFVITIVIDFLQICFLVFFDNFLFYSILLLVGTVLINLIISRVAKHMYPLGNIRKKEN
;
A
#
# COMPACT_ATOMS: atom_id res chain seq x y z
N MET A 1 6.02 8.75 -18.12
CA MET A 1 6.83 8.64 -16.90
C MET A 1 6.60 7.25 -16.36
N ASP A 2 7.55 6.35 -16.59
CA ASP A 2 7.35 4.91 -16.39
C ASP A 2 7.11 4.62 -14.91
N ARG A 3 6.04 3.89 -14.59
CA ARG A 3 5.61 3.64 -13.20
C ARG A 3 6.69 2.97 -12.34
N ASN A 4 7.70 2.38 -12.98
CA ASN A 4 8.83 1.72 -12.34
C ASN A 4 9.88 2.72 -11.80
N SER A 5 9.89 3.97 -12.27
CA SER A 5 10.87 5.00 -11.85
C SER A 5 10.72 5.41 -10.37
N PHE A 6 9.53 5.25 -9.77
CA PHE A 6 9.28 5.65 -8.38
C PHE A 6 10.07 4.81 -7.37
N LEU A 7 10.15 3.49 -7.60
CA LEU A 7 10.90 2.58 -6.72
C LEU A 7 12.41 2.87 -6.77
N SER A 8 12.92 3.16 -7.97
CA SER A 8 14.33 3.50 -8.18
C SER A 8 14.72 4.79 -7.45
N ILE A 9 13.87 5.83 -7.50
CA ILE A 9 14.11 7.10 -6.82
C ILE A 9 14.07 6.92 -5.29
N GLY A 10 13.14 6.12 -4.77
CA GLY A 10 13.07 5.81 -3.34
C GLY A 10 14.28 5.06 -2.80
N LEU A 11 14.95 4.26 -3.64
CA LEU A 11 16.18 3.54 -3.28
C LEU A 11 17.38 4.49 -3.16
N VAL A 12 17.43 5.52 -4.01
CA VAL A 12 18.47 6.58 -3.95
C VAL A 12 18.37 7.42 -2.67
N ALA A 13 17.20 7.47 -2.04
CA ALA A 13 17.01 8.17 -0.77
C ALA A 13 17.56 7.40 0.46
N VAL A 14 17.89 6.11 0.34
CA VAL A 14 18.45 5.28 1.43
C VAL A 14 19.77 5.84 2.02
N PRO A 15 20.77 6.27 1.24
CA PRO A 15 21.98 6.89 1.80
C PRO A 15 21.72 8.25 2.46
N PHE A 16 20.67 8.99 2.04
CA PHE A 16 20.32 10.29 2.61
C PHE A 16 19.39 10.19 3.83
N LEU A 17 18.89 8.99 4.14
CA LEU A 17 17.92 8.75 5.20
C LEU A 17 18.37 9.30 6.56
N GLY A 18 19.66 9.23 6.85
CA GLY A 18 20.26 9.76 8.07
C GLY A 18 20.13 11.26 8.27
N ASN A 19 20.17 12.00 7.17
CA ASN A 19 20.02 13.45 7.18
C ASN A 19 18.55 13.85 7.17
N LEU A 20 17.67 13.01 6.60
CA LEU A 20 16.23 13.28 6.52
C LEU A 20 15.49 13.01 7.84
N ILE A 21 15.77 11.89 8.49
CA ILE A 21 15.07 11.46 9.72
C ILE A 21 15.87 11.89 10.98
N GLY A 22 17.09 12.38 10.80
CA GLY A 22 17.99 12.77 11.87
C GLY A 22 18.77 11.59 12.46
N LYS A 23 20.01 11.87 12.88
CA LYS A 23 20.97 10.85 13.38
C LYS A 23 20.50 10.12 14.65
N GLN A 24 19.62 10.73 15.44
CA GLN A 24 19.03 10.10 16.64
C GLN A 24 18.02 9.01 16.26
N SER A 25 17.18 9.27 15.26
CA SER A 25 16.20 8.30 14.74
C SER A 25 16.88 7.09 14.12
N MET A 26 18.09 7.24 13.58
CA MET A 26 18.90 6.15 13.04
C MET A 26 19.35 5.12 14.10
N LYS A 27 19.26 5.45 15.39
CA LYS A 27 19.53 4.51 16.50
C LYS A 27 18.37 3.57 16.79
N ILE A 28 17.18 3.83 16.25
CA ILE A 28 16.04 2.93 16.40
C ILE A 28 16.36 1.64 15.63
N PRO A 29 16.19 0.45 16.24
CA PRO A 29 16.47 -0.80 15.58
C PRO A 29 15.60 -0.96 14.32
N ASN A 30 16.21 -1.47 13.25
CA ASN A 30 15.55 -1.79 11.98
C ASN A 30 14.91 -0.62 11.21
N VAL A 31 15.32 0.63 11.46
CA VAL A 31 14.78 1.82 10.75
C VAL A 31 14.86 1.73 9.23
N ILE A 32 15.97 1.20 8.70
CA ILE A 32 16.13 1.03 7.25
C ILE A 32 15.08 0.04 6.72
N ALA A 33 14.84 -1.07 7.42
CA ALA A 33 13.84 -2.05 7.04
C ALA A 33 12.42 -1.47 7.12
N ILE A 34 12.11 -0.72 8.18
CA ILE A 34 10.84 0.00 8.32
C ILE A 34 10.64 0.96 7.14
N TYR A 35 11.66 1.77 6.81
CA TYR A 35 11.61 2.66 5.66
C TYR A 35 11.33 1.92 4.35
N LEU A 36 12.01 0.79 4.10
CA LEU A 36 11.78 -0.02 2.90
C LEU A 36 10.35 -0.56 2.85
N VAL A 37 9.80 -0.99 3.98
CA VAL A 37 8.39 -1.43 4.09
C VAL A 37 7.44 -0.29 3.71
N PHE A 38 7.65 0.92 4.23
CA PHE A 38 6.85 2.09 3.86
C PHE A 38 7.00 2.50 2.39
N LEU A 39 8.22 2.42 1.86
CA LEU A 39 8.51 2.74 0.45
C LEU A 39 7.78 1.76 -0.48
N LEU A 40 7.87 0.46 -0.19
CA LEU A 40 7.14 -0.58 -0.91
C LEU A 40 5.63 -0.37 -0.80
N ASN A 41 5.14 -0.02 0.39
CA ASN A 41 3.72 0.21 0.62
C ASN A 41 3.16 1.32 -0.27
N THR A 42 3.91 2.42 -0.33
CA THR A 42 3.57 3.58 -1.16
C THR A 42 3.65 3.22 -2.64
N GLY A 43 4.73 2.56 -3.08
CA GLY A 43 4.91 2.17 -4.48
C GLY A 43 3.81 1.22 -4.99
N LEU A 44 3.46 0.20 -4.22
CA LEU A 44 2.38 -0.74 -4.57
C LEU A 44 1.02 -0.04 -4.60
N SER A 45 0.74 0.86 -3.65
CA SER A 45 -0.51 1.62 -3.63
C SER A 45 -0.68 2.47 -4.88
N TYR A 46 0.38 3.14 -5.34
CA TYR A 46 0.36 3.89 -6.60
C TYR A 46 0.10 2.99 -7.81
N PHE A 47 0.69 1.79 -7.84
CA PHE A 47 0.47 0.85 -8.95
C PHE A 47 -1.00 0.43 -9.08
N PHE A 48 -1.66 0.13 -7.95
CA PHE A 48 -3.06 -0.31 -7.94
C PHE A 48 -4.10 0.81 -7.94
N ALA A 49 -3.70 2.07 -7.76
CA ALA A 49 -4.61 3.22 -7.73
C ALA A 49 -5.47 3.36 -9.00
N SER A 50 -4.97 2.93 -10.17
CA SER A 50 -5.74 2.96 -11.43
C SER A 50 -7.08 2.22 -11.33
N TYR A 51 -7.14 1.10 -10.60
CA TYR A 51 -8.38 0.34 -10.42
C TYR A 51 -9.41 1.07 -9.54
N ARG A 52 -8.93 1.84 -8.56
CA ARG A 52 -9.81 2.67 -7.72
C ARG A 52 -10.45 3.80 -8.51
N VAL A 53 -9.70 4.42 -9.43
CA VAL A 53 -10.21 5.49 -10.29
C VAL A 53 -11.38 5.01 -11.15
N ILE A 54 -11.28 3.81 -11.73
CA ILE A 54 -12.36 3.22 -12.56
C ILE A 54 -13.62 2.99 -11.73
N LEU A 55 -13.48 2.40 -10.54
CA LEU A 55 -14.63 2.15 -9.65
C LEU A 55 -15.25 3.45 -9.11
N ASN A 56 -14.43 4.47 -8.85
CA ASN A 56 -14.90 5.78 -8.41
C ASN A 56 -15.67 6.51 -9.52
N ALA A 57 -15.20 6.41 -10.77
CA ALA A 57 -15.88 7.00 -11.92
C ALA A 57 -17.30 6.44 -12.09
N ASP A 58 -17.53 5.17 -11.72
CA ASP A 58 -18.86 4.54 -11.76
C ASP A 58 -19.61 4.60 -10.42
N GLN A 59 -19.24 5.54 -9.54
CA GLN A 59 -19.86 5.76 -8.21
C GLN A 59 -19.85 4.53 -7.27
N LYS A 60 -18.98 3.54 -7.51
CA LYS A 60 -18.85 2.32 -6.71
C LYS A 60 -17.86 2.47 -5.55
N TYR A 61 -17.67 3.70 -5.07
CA TYR A 61 -16.82 3.99 -3.93
C TYR A 61 -17.23 3.19 -2.69
N TYR A 62 -18.52 2.89 -2.51
CA TYR A 62 -19.01 2.07 -1.39
C TYR A 62 -18.34 0.68 -1.33
N VAL A 63 -17.98 0.10 -2.48
CA VAL A 63 -17.27 -1.20 -2.54
C VAL A 63 -15.85 -1.05 -2.01
N ILE A 64 -15.16 0.02 -2.42
CA ILE A 64 -13.82 0.35 -1.94
C ILE A 64 -13.84 0.60 -0.43
N ALA A 65 -14.81 1.40 0.04
CA ALA A 65 -14.96 1.73 1.45
C ALA A 65 -15.23 0.47 2.29
N LYS A 66 -16.13 -0.41 1.86
CA LYS A 66 -16.44 -1.65 2.57
C LYS A 66 -15.23 -2.58 2.69
N VAL A 67 -14.50 -2.80 1.59
CA VAL A 67 -13.29 -3.65 1.60
C VAL A 67 -12.22 -3.03 2.48
N THR A 68 -11.98 -1.72 2.36
CA THR A 68 -10.98 -1.01 3.16
C THR A 68 -11.32 -1.13 4.64
N PHE A 69 -12.56 -0.83 5.03
CA PHE A 69 -13.01 -0.86 6.41
C PHE A 69 -12.82 -2.24 7.06
N VAL A 70 -13.27 -3.31 6.39
CA VAL A 70 -13.15 -4.68 6.92
C VAL A 70 -11.69 -5.08 7.10
N ILE A 71 -10.83 -4.82 6.11
CA ILE A 71 -9.42 -5.21 6.20
C ILE A 71 -8.67 -4.36 7.23
N THR A 72 -8.92 -3.04 7.29
CA THR A 72 -8.30 -2.15 8.27
C THR A 72 -8.61 -2.60 9.68
N ILE A 73 -9.88 -2.90 10.00
CA ILE A 73 -10.25 -3.41 11.33
C ILE A 73 -9.44 -4.68 11.68
N VAL A 74 -9.38 -5.64 10.77
CA VAL A 74 -8.64 -6.90 11.00
C VAL A 74 -7.15 -6.63 11.24
N ILE A 75 -6.55 -5.75 10.45
CA ILE A 75 -5.12 -5.40 10.56
C ILE A 75 -4.84 -4.64 11.85
N ASP A 76 -5.71 -3.71 12.24
CA ASP A 76 -5.55 -2.93 13.48
C ASP A 76 -5.63 -3.85 14.70
N PHE A 77 -6.56 -4.81 14.72
CA PHE A 77 -6.62 -5.82 15.78
C PHE A 77 -5.32 -6.65 15.85
N LEU A 78 -4.82 -7.12 14.71
CA LEU A 78 -3.55 -7.84 14.66
C LEU A 78 -2.40 -6.96 15.15
N GLN A 79 -2.32 -5.72 14.70
CA GLN A 79 -1.28 -4.77 15.11
C GLN A 79 -1.26 -4.54 16.62
N ILE A 80 -2.43 -4.34 17.24
CA ILE A 80 -2.54 -4.18 18.69
C ILE A 80 -2.05 -5.44 19.40
N CYS A 81 -2.51 -6.62 18.98
CA CYS A 81 -2.05 -7.88 19.55
C CYS A 81 -0.54 -8.03 19.45
N PHE A 82 0.05 -7.83 18.27
CA PHE A 82 1.49 -7.96 18.07
C PHE A 82 2.29 -6.92 18.86
N LEU A 83 1.80 -5.69 19.01
CA LEU A 83 2.48 -4.66 19.78
C LEU A 83 2.56 -5.03 21.26
N VAL A 84 1.48 -5.58 21.82
CA VAL A 84 1.42 -6.01 23.23
C VAL A 84 2.33 -7.21 23.50
N PHE A 85 2.52 -8.11 22.53
CA PHE A 85 3.33 -9.33 22.74
C PHE A 85 4.80 -9.20 22.32
N PHE A 86 5.12 -8.39 21.31
CA PHE A 86 6.44 -8.42 20.66
C PHE A 86 7.23 -7.11 20.77
N ASP A 87 6.67 -6.02 21.32
CA ASP A 87 7.33 -4.71 21.53
C ASP A 87 8.19 -4.24 20.33
N ASN A 88 7.86 -4.68 19.13
CA ASN A 88 8.68 -4.52 17.93
C ASN A 88 7.87 -3.86 16.82
N PHE A 89 8.18 -2.58 16.60
CA PHE A 89 7.53 -1.74 15.62
C PHE A 89 7.69 -2.21 14.15
N LEU A 90 8.69 -3.06 13.87
CA LEU A 90 8.86 -3.63 12.53
C LEU A 90 7.67 -4.54 12.15
N PHE A 91 7.16 -5.34 13.08
CA PHE A 91 5.98 -6.19 12.83
C PHE A 91 4.74 -5.36 12.55
N TYR A 92 4.55 -4.28 13.32
CA TYR A 92 3.47 -3.32 13.10
C TYR A 92 3.52 -2.77 11.66
N SER A 93 4.72 -2.37 11.22
CA SER A 93 4.95 -1.82 9.87
C SER A 93 4.69 -2.86 8.77
N ILE A 94 5.10 -4.12 8.98
CA ILE A 94 4.82 -5.20 8.02
C ILE A 94 3.33 -5.46 7.91
N LEU A 95 2.60 -5.52 9.03
CA LEU A 95 1.14 -5.69 9.02
C LEU A 95 0.44 -4.56 8.27
N LEU A 96 0.91 -3.32 8.42
CA LEU A 96 0.42 -2.17 7.67
C LEU A 96 0.58 -2.36 6.16
N LEU A 97 1.78 -2.81 5.72
CA LEU A 97 2.05 -3.13 4.32
C LEU A 97 1.14 -4.25 3.82
N VAL A 98 1.02 -5.35 4.57
CA VAL A 98 0.16 -6.49 4.21
C VAL A 98 -1.29 -6.04 4.04
N GLY A 99 -1.83 -5.27 5.00
CA GLY A 99 -3.19 -4.73 4.93
C GLY A 99 -3.43 -3.91 3.67
N THR A 100 -2.51 -2.99 3.38
CA THR A 100 -2.59 -2.13 2.20
C THR A 100 -2.53 -2.93 0.90
N VAL A 101 -1.65 -3.93 0.82
CA VAL A 101 -1.55 -4.83 -0.34
C VAL A 101 -2.82 -5.65 -0.51
N LEU A 102 -3.37 -6.22 0.57
CA LEU A 102 -4.63 -6.98 0.52
C LEU A 102 -5.79 -6.14 0.02
N ILE A 103 -5.97 -4.92 0.55
CA ILE A 103 -7.01 -3.99 0.10
C ILE A 103 -6.87 -3.71 -1.41
N ASN A 104 -5.65 -3.36 -1.84
CA ASN A 104 -5.38 -3.02 -3.23
C ASN A 104 -5.59 -4.22 -4.17
N LEU A 105 -5.20 -5.44 -3.76
CA LEU A 105 -5.41 -6.66 -4.52
C LEU A 105 -6.89 -7.02 -4.66
N ILE A 106 -7.66 -6.94 -3.58
CA ILE A 106 -9.10 -7.23 -3.60
C ILE A 106 -9.81 -6.23 -4.50
N ILE A 107 -9.54 -4.92 -4.34
CA ILE A 107 -10.12 -3.88 -5.19
C ILE A 107 -9.74 -4.09 -6.66
N SER A 108 -8.49 -4.42 -6.94
CA SER A 108 -8.03 -4.69 -8.31
C SER A 108 -8.76 -5.88 -8.94
N ARG A 109 -8.95 -6.97 -8.19
CA ARG A 109 -9.72 -8.12 -8.66
C ARG A 109 -11.19 -7.78 -8.90
N VAL A 110 -11.81 -7.04 -7.98
CA VAL A 110 -13.21 -6.58 -8.13
C VAL A 110 -13.34 -5.70 -9.37
N ALA A 111 -12.46 -4.71 -9.54
CA ALA A 111 -12.47 -3.84 -10.71
C ALA A 111 -12.28 -4.64 -12.01
N LYS A 112 -11.37 -5.61 -12.04
CA LYS A 112 -11.13 -6.46 -13.22
C LYS A 112 -12.34 -7.36 -13.55
N HIS A 113 -13.05 -7.85 -12.54
CA HIS A 113 -14.26 -8.65 -12.73
C HIS A 113 -15.45 -7.78 -13.19
N MET A 114 -15.56 -6.56 -12.69
CA MET A 114 -16.66 -5.64 -13.05
C MET A 114 -16.44 -4.97 -14.41
N TYR A 115 -15.19 -4.72 -14.79
CA TYR A 115 -14.80 -4.16 -16.09
C TYR A 115 -13.79 -5.08 -16.77
N PRO A 116 -14.23 -6.23 -17.33
CA PRO A 116 -13.36 -7.04 -18.14
C PRO A 116 -12.87 -6.20 -19.34
N LEU A 117 -11.55 -6.10 -19.50
CA LEU A 117 -10.85 -5.32 -20.54
C LEU A 117 -11.39 -5.54 -21.97
N GLY A 118 -12.08 -6.66 -22.22
CA GLY A 118 -12.73 -6.97 -23.50
C GLY A 118 -13.89 -6.04 -23.89
N ASN A 119 -14.57 -5.39 -22.93
CA ASN A 119 -15.68 -4.48 -23.24
C ASN A 119 -15.27 -3.01 -23.41
N ILE A 120 -14.04 -2.64 -23.05
CA ILE A 120 -13.56 -1.26 -23.20
C ILE A 120 -13.16 -0.99 -24.66
N ARG A 121 -12.63 -2.00 -25.39
CA ARG A 121 -12.25 -1.88 -26.82
C ARG A 121 -13.42 -1.90 -27.80
N LYS A 122 -14.64 -2.27 -27.38
CA LYS A 122 -15.81 -2.33 -28.29
C LYS A 122 -16.59 -1.02 -28.40
N LYS A 123 -16.24 0.02 -27.61
CA LYS A 123 -16.91 1.31 -27.64
C LYS A 123 -16.20 2.38 -28.49
N GLU A 124 -15.06 2.02 -29.08
CA GLU A 124 -14.23 2.89 -29.94
C GLU A 124 -14.23 2.49 -31.42
N ASN A 125 -15.01 1.46 -31.81
CA ASN A 125 -15.21 1.07 -33.21
C ASN A 125 -16.67 1.19 -33.62
#